data_AF-A0A2J6TB16-F1
#
_entry.id   AF-A0A2J6TB16-F1
#
_cell.length_a   1.000
_cell.length_b   1.000
_cell.length_c   1.000
_cell.angle_alpha   90.00
_cell.angle_beta   90.00
_cell.angle_gamma   90.00
#
_symmetry.space_group_name_H-M   'P 1'
#
loop_
_entity.id
_entity.type
_entity.pdbx_description
1 polymer ?
#
loop_
_entity_poly.entity_id
_entity_poly.type
_entity_poly.pdbx_seq_one_letter_code
_entity_poly.pdbx_strand_id
1 'polypeptide(L)'
;MSFGFSSGNFIAAIELANRIRKEFVNAPGQFKAISDEVRGLSITLQDIDINLSDHELNDQQQIRLQEISSSCRNVLNELEETARKYQVLEYKGGSLSIKAKRVWKRLNLEPEDIRKLRDRITSNVLLLSTFLGEISSQIITEAKRGIDQLNQKQNDQE
;
A
#
# COMPACT_ATOMS: atom_id res chain seq x y z
N MET A 1 12.59 -26.16 -5.39
CA MET A 1 13.47 -24.98 -5.38
C MET A 1 12.59 -23.79 -5.08
N SER A 2 12.67 -23.22 -3.87
CA SER A 2 11.92 -22.03 -3.47
C SER A 2 12.59 -20.80 -4.08
N PHE A 3 12.28 -20.55 -5.35
CA PHE A 3 12.73 -19.36 -6.04
C PHE A 3 11.97 -18.14 -5.49
N GLY A 4 12.70 -17.27 -4.78
CA GLY A 4 12.71 -15.86 -5.12
C GLY A 4 11.48 -15.01 -4.81
N PHE A 5 10.82 -15.19 -3.67
CA PHE A 5 10.01 -14.10 -3.12
C PHE A 5 10.96 -13.06 -2.52
N SER A 6 11.19 -11.94 -3.22
CA SER A 6 11.84 -10.78 -2.58
C SER A 6 10.82 -10.09 -1.68
N SER A 7 10.49 -10.72 -0.55
CA SER A 7 9.84 -10.08 0.59
C SER A 7 10.52 -8.74 0.92
N GLY A 8 11.80 -8.59 0.58
CA GLY A 8 12.55 -7.33 0.67
C GLY A 8 11.91 -6.14 -0.06
N ASN A 9 11.26 -6.31 -1.22
CA ASN A 9 10.58 -5.19 -1.88
C ASN A 9 9.29 -4.78 -1.16
N PHE A 10 8.61 -5.76 -0.57
CA PHE A 10 7.38 -5.56 0.17
C PHE A 10 7.65 -4.94 1.55
N ILE A 11 8.61 -5.48 2.27
CA ILE A 11 9.15 -4.95 3.52
C ILE A 11 9.67 -3.52 3.29
N ALA A 12 10.38 -3.25 2.19
CA ALA A 12 10.82 -1.89 1.87
C ALA A 12 9.64 -0.93 1.65
N ALA A 13 8.53 -1.37 1.04
CA ALA A 13 7.32 -0.56 0.91
C ALA A 13 6.66 -0.30 2.27
N ILE A 14 6.62 -1.30 3.16
CA ILE A 14 6.12 -1.18 4.53
C ILE A 14 6.98 -0.19 5.34
N GLU A 15 8.30 -0.31 5.27
CA GLU A 15 9.23 0.58 5.96
C GLU A 15 9.10 2.02 5.48
N LEU A 16 8.97 2.22 4.16
CA LEU A 16 8.80 3.53 3.56
C LEU A 16 7.46 4.16 3.97
N ALA A 17 6.36 3.41 3.90
CA ALA A 17 5.05 3.86 4.36
C ALA A 17 5.07 4.26 5.83
N ASN A 18 5.72 3.47 6.68
CA ASN A 18 5.87 3.76 8.11
C ASN A 18 6.73 5.01 8.38
N ARG A 19 7.80 5.23 7.60
CA ARG A 19 8.64 6.43 7.69
C ARG A 19 7.83 7.68 7.33
N ILE A 20 7.16 7.65 6.18
CA ILE A 20 6.28 8.73 5.72
C ILE A 20 5.22 9.00 6.79
N ARG A 21 4.55 7.97 7.31
CA ARG A 21 3.57 8.13 8.39
C ARG A 21 4.15 8.89 9.60
N LYS A 22 5.39 8.60 10.02
CA LYS A 22 6.05 9.30 11.13
C LYS A 22 6.34 10.76 10.81
N GLU A 23 6.78 11.06 9.59
CA GLU A 23 7.04 12.45 9.15
C GLU A 23 5.75 13.27 9.09
N PHE A 24 4.64 12.63 8.73
CA PHE A 24 3.34 13.28 8.61
C PHE A 24 2.62 13.48 9.96
N VAL A 25 3.08 12.89 11.06
CA VAL A 25 2.51 13.14 12.42
C VAL A 25 2.60 14.63 12.79
N ASN A 26 3.67 15.31 12.37
CA ASN A 26 3.88 16.73 12.63
C ASN A 26 3.44 17.61 11.45
N ALA A 27 2.90 17.02 10.38
CA ALA A 27 2.50 17.77 9.21
C ALA A 27 1.24 18.61 9.50
N PRO A 28 1.08 19.78 8.85
CA PRO A 28 -0.14 20.55 8.92
C PRO A 28 -1.37 19.69 8.60
N GLY A 29 -2.51 19.95 9.25
CA GLY A 29 -3.75 19.17 9.07
C GLY A 29 -4.26 19.08 7.63
N GLN A 30 -3.72 19.90 6.73
CA GLN A 30 -3.96 19.84 5.28
C GLN A 30 -3.43 18.54 4.63
N PHE A 31 -2.43 17.89 5.24
CA PHE A 31 -1.91 16.60 4.80
C PHE A 31 -2.63 15.40 5.45
N LYS A 32 -3.66 15.64 6.26
CA LYS A 32 -4.36 14.59 6.99
C LYS A 32 -4.94 13.54 6.05
N ALA A 33 -5.60 13.96 4.97
CA ALA A 33 -6.22 13.03 4.02
C ALA A 33 -5.19 12.05 3.43
N ILE A 34 -4.06 12.55 2.91
CA ILE A 34 -3.02 11.67 2.38
C ILE A 34 -2.31 10.86 3.48
N SER A 35 -2.22 11.38 4.70
CA SER A 35 -1.68 10.63 5.84
C SER A 35 -2.55 9.44 6.21
N ASP A 36 -3.87 9.62 6.19
CA ASP A 36 -4.84 8.57 6.47
C ASP A 36 -4.80 7.48 5.38
N GLU A 37 -4.61 7.87 4.12
CA GLU A 37 -4.44 6.94 2.99
C GLU A 37 -3.11 6.16 3.07
N VAL A 38 -2.00 6.81 3.40
CA VAL A 38 -0.71 6.13 3.66
C VAL A 38 -0.83 5.15 4.82
N ARG A 39 -1.58 5.52 5.87
CA ARG A 39 -1.88 4.62 6.98
C ARG A 39 -2.68 3.40 6.50
N GLY A 40 -3.72 3.60 5.70
CA GLY A 40 -4.50 2.52 5.09
C GLY A 40 -3.61 1.57 4.30
N LEU A 41 -2.76 2.11 3.43
CA LEU A 41 -1.78 1.33 2.66
C LEU A 41 -0.84 0.53 3.56
N SER A 42 -0.30 1.14 4.62
CA SER A 42 0.59 0.44 5.55
C SER A 42 -0.09 -0.74 6.25
N ILE A 43 -1.39 -0.63 6.58
CA ILE A 43 -2.15 -1.70 7.22
C ILE A 43 -2.36 -2.83 6.22
N THR A 44 -2.85 -2.53 5.01
CA THR A 44 -3.08 -3.54 3.97
C THR A 44 -1.81 -4.27 3.57
N LEU A 45 -0.67 -3.57 3.51
CA LEU A 45 0.63 -4.21 3.28
C LEU A 45 0.96 -5.21 4.41
N GLN A 46 0.78 -4.83 5.68
CA GLN A 46 1.02 -5.75 6.80
C GLN A 46 0.08 -6.96 6.79
N ASP A 47 -1.20 -6.75 6.49
CA ASP A 47 -2.18 -7.84 6.40
C ASP A 47 -1.76 -8.88 5.35
N ILE A 48 -1.25 -8.42 4.20
CA ILE A 48 -0.76 -9.32 3.15
C ILE A 48 0.50 -10.06 3.60
N ASP A 49 1.44 -9.40 4.29
CA ASP A 49 2.63 -10.08 4.83
C ASP A 49 2.23 -11.24 5.75
N ILE A 50 1.30 -10.98 6.67
CA ILE A 50 0.80 -11.96 7.65
C ILE A 50 0.06 -13.10 6.95
N ASN A 51 -0.89 -12.79 6.06
CA ASN A 51 -1.72 -13.81 5.42
C ASN A 51 -0.96 -14.68 4.41
N LEU A 52 0.14 -14.16 3.86
CA LEU A 52 0.95 -14.90 2.88
C LEU A 52 2.17 -15.59 3.49
N SER A 53 2.46 -15.38 4.78
CA SER A 53 3.62 -15.97 5.46
C SER A 53 3.65 -17.51 5.37
N ASP A 54 2.47 -18.15 5.39
CA ASP A 54 2.32 -19.61 5.38
C ASP A 54 1.76 -20.15 4.04
N HIS A 55 1.61 -19.31 3.01
CA HIS A 55 1.00 -19.68 1.74
C HIS A 55 1.96 -19.56 0.55
N GLU A 56 2.20 -20.67 -0.15
CA GLU A 56 3.00 -20.66 -1.37
C GLU A 56 2.21 -20.08 -2.54
N LEU A 57 2.61 -18.89 -2.98
CA LEU A 57 2.09 -18.27 -4.20
C LEU A 57 2.65 -18.95 -5.45
N ASN A 58 1.79 -19.14 -6.46
CA ASN A 58 2.23 -19.54 -7.79
C ASN A 58 2.95 -18.40 -8.54
N ASP A 59 3.67 -18.72 -9.61
CA ASP A 59 4.49 -17.77 -10.38
C ASP A 59 3.69 -16.52 -10.82
N GLN A 60 2.45 -16.70 -11.27
CA GLN A 60 1.61 -15.60 -11.73
C GLN A 60 1.19 -14.68 -10.57
N GLN A 61 0.88 -15.25 -9.41
CA GLN A 61 0.54 -14.49 -8.20
C GLN A 61 1.75 -13.72 -7.68
N GLN A 62 2.93 -14.33 -7.71
CA GLN A 62 4.18 -13.67 -7.31
C GLN A 62 4.48 -12.46 -8.21
N ILE A 63 4.36 -12.63 -9.53
CA ILE A 63 4.55 -11.53 -10.50
C ILE A 63 3.57 -10.39 -10.22
N ARG A 64 2.27 -10.70 -10.07
CA ARG A 64 1.25 -9.67 -9.76
C ARG A 64 1.53 -8.95 -8.45
N LEU A 65 1.88 -9.68 -7.40
CA LEU A 65 2.19 -9.07 -6.11
C LEU A 65 3.44 -8.18 -6.20
N GLN A 66 4.45 -8.58 -6.98
CA GLN A 66 5.65 -7.78 -7.22
C GLN A 66 5.32 -6.47 -7.97
N GLU A 67 4.45 -6.52 -8.98
CA GLU A 67 4.00 -5.33 -9.72
C GLU A 67 3.26 -4.35 -8.81
N ILE A 68 2.30 -4.85 -8.01
CA ILE A 68 1.55 -4.02 -7.06
C ILE A 68 2.49 -3.42 -6.01
N SER A 69 3.42 -4.20 -5.46
CA SER A 69 4.41 -3.74 -4.49
C SER A 69 5.32 -2.65 -5.05
N SER A 70 5.76 -2.81 -6.30
CA SER A 70 6.58 -1.81 -7.00
C SER A 70 5.80 -0.51 -7.21
N SER A 71 4.53 -0.60 -7.59
CA SER A 71 3.62 0.55 -7.70
C SER A 71 3.43 1.28 -6.36
N CYS A 72 3.25 0.53 -5.26
CA CYS A 72 3.17 1.09 -3.90
C CYS A 72 4.43 1.88 -3.54
N ARG A 73 5.61 1.28 -3.78
CA ARG A 73 6.89 1.92 -3.48
C ARG A 73 7.10 3.19 -4.32
N ASN A 74 6.74 3.16 -5.60
CA ASN A 74 6.87 4.32 -6.48
C ASN A 74 6.02 5.50 -5.99
N VAL A 75 4.73 5.26 -5.66
CA VAL A 75 3.87 6.34 -5.17
C VAL A 75 4.33 6.88 -3.82
N LEU A 76 4.85 6.03 -2.94
CA LEU A 76 5.40 6.45 -1.64
C LEU A 76 6.69 7.29 -1.81
N ASN A 77 7.59 6.91 -2.71
CA ASN A 77 8.79 7.70 -3.03
C ASN A 77 8.40 9.08 -3.58
N GLU A 78 7.48 9.13 -4.54
CA GLU A 78 7.00 10.40 -5.11
C GLU A 78 6.31 11.28 -4.06
N LEU A 79 5.60 10.67 -3.10
CA LEU A 79 5.03 11.38 -1.97
C LEU A 79 6.10 11.97 -1.05
N GLU A 80 7.13 11.19 -0.72
CA GLU A 80 8.26 11.68 0.09
C GLU A 80 8.95 12.88 -0.59
N GLU A 81 9.25 12.77 -1.88
CA GLU A 81 9.84 13.87 -2.67
C GLU A 81 8.95 15.11 -2.70
N THR A 82 7.65 14.91 -2.92
CA THR A 82 6.66 15.99 -2.97
C THR A 82 6.54 16.68 -1.61
N ALA A 83 6.49 15.92 -0.52
CA ALA A 83 6.45 16.44 0.84
C ALA A 83 7.71 17.26 1.16
N ARG A 84 8.91 16.76 0.82
CA ARG A 84 10.19 17.49 1.00
C ARG A 84 10.23 18.77 0.19
N LYS A 85 9.79 18.76 -1.07
CA LYS A 85 9.70 19.97 -1.92
C LYS A 85 8.90 21.05 -1.23
N TYR A 86 7.76 20.68 -0.65
CA TYR A 86 6.89 21.61 0.03
C TYR A 86 7.46 22.15 1.35
N GLN A 87 8.14 21.31 2.14
CA GLN A 87 8.88 21.76 3.33
C GLN A 87 10.01 22.75 2.99
N VAL A 88 10.77 22.50 1.92
CA VAL A 88 11.86 23.40 1.46
C VAL A 88 11.31 24.75 1.00
N LEU A 89 10.17 24.76 0.31
CA LEU A 89 9.50 25.99 -0.12
C LEU A 89 8.97 26.81 1.06
N GLU A 90 8.60 26.16 2.18
CA GLU A 90 8.22 26.88 3.39
C GLU A 90 9.40 27.59 4.06
N TYR A 91 10.58 26.98 4.05
CA TYR A 91 11.79 27.49 4.71
C TYR A 91 12.49 28.61 3.92
N LYS A 92 12.52 28.54 2.58
CA LYS A 92 13.24 29.49 1.69
C LYS A 92 12.49 30.80 1.42
N GLY A 93 11.81 31.35 2.41
CA GLY A 93 10.79 32.39 2.31
C GLY A 93 11.18 33.76 1.74
N GLY A 94 11.55 33.86 0.45
CA GLY A 94 11.54 35.09 -0.37
C GLY A 94 10.28 35.16 -1.26
N SER A 95 9.92 36.37 -1.72
CA SER A 95 8.62 36.83 -2.27
C SER A 95 7.73 35.87 -3.10
N LEU A 96 8.27 34.85 -3.76
CA LEU A 96 7.53 33.81 -4.50
C LEU A 96 6.79 32.83 -3.56
N SER A 97 7.42 32.47 -2.44
CA SER A 97 6.86 31.60 -1.40
C SER A 97 5.65 32.23 -0.70
N ILE A 98 5.62 33.56 -0.57
CA ILE A 98 4.53 34.28 0.10
C ILE A 98 3.25 34.23 -0.74
N LYS A 99 3.36 34.34 -2.08
CA LYS A 99 2.19 34.24 -2.97
C LYS A 99 1.66 32.81 -3.01
N ALA A 100 2.56 31.81 -3.11
CA ALA A 100 2.19 30.39 -3.04
C ALA A 100 1.56 30.01 -1.69
N LYS A 101 2.18 30.35 -0.54
CA LYS A 101 1.62 30.16 0.81
C LYS A 101 0.27 30.84 0.98
N ARG A 102 0.06 32.01 0.36
CA ARG A 102 -1.19 32.76 0.47
C ARG A 102 -2.31 32.15 -0.37
N VAL A 103 -2.02 31.63 -1.57
CA VAL A 103 -2.98 30.85 -2.36
C VAL A 103 -3.32 29.54 -1.64
N TRP A 104 -2.33 28.89 -1.04
CA TRP A 104 -2.48 27.64 -0.29
C TRP A 104 -3.20 27.81 1.06
N LYS A 105 -3.08 28.96 1.72
CA LYS A 105 -3.89 29.32 2.91
C LYS A 105 -5.30 29.79 2.56
N ARG A 106 -5.51 30.35 1.36
CA ARG A 106 -6.80 30.92 0.95
C ARG A 106 -7.70 29.90 0.26
N LEU A 107 -7.12 28.86 -0.32
CA LEU A 107 -7.82 27.73 -0.86
C LEU A 107 -7.59 26.58 0.13
N ASN A 108 -8.63 26.11 0.81
CA ASN A 108 -8.63 24.85 1.59
C ASN A 108 -8.35 23.59 0.71
N LEU A 109 -7.75 23.77 -0.47
CA LEU A 109 -7.61 22.78 -1.52
C LEU A 109 -6.26 22.09 -1.41
N GLU A 110 -6.32 20.76 -1.38
CA GLU A 110 -5.17 19.88 -1.59
C GLU A 110 -4.51 20.21 -2.95
N PRO A 111 -3.18 20.40 -3.00
CA PRO A 111 -2.47 20.55 -4.26
C PRO A 111 -2.74 19.37 -5.21
N GLU A 112 -2.88 19.66 -6.50
CA GLU A 112 -3.25 18.66 -7.51
C GLU A 112 -2.30 17.44 -7.55
N ASP A 113 -1.01 17.67 -7.29
CA ASP A 113 0.00 16.62 -7.18
C ASP A 113 -0.25 15.72 -5.96
N ILE A 114 -0.56 16.29 -4.79
CA ILE A 114 -0.94 15.53 -3.59
C ILE A 114 -2.23 14.74 -3.85
N ARG A 115 -3.23 15.35 -4.50
CA ARG A 115 -4.49 14.65 -4.84
C ARG A 115 -4.24 13.43 -5.74
N LYS A 116 -3.42 13.58 -6.79
CA LYS A 116 -3.04 12.48 -7.68
C LYS A 116 -2.28 11.37 -6.96
N LEU A 117 -1.39 11.74 -6.04
CA LEU A 117 -0.68 10.76 -5.21
C LEU A 117 -1.65 10.01 -4.32
N ARG A 118 -2.60 10.71 -3.70
CA ARG A 118 -3.66 10.10 -2.89
C ARG A 118 -4.49 9.10 -3.70
N ASP A 119 -4.99 9.49 -4.87
CA ASP A 119 -5.81 8.62 -5.71
C ASP A 119 -5.05 7.35 -6.16
N ARG A 120 -3.73 7.46 -6.38
CA ARG A 120 -2.85 6.32 -6.66
C ARG A 120 -2.62 5.44 -5.44
N ILE A 121 -2.50 6.00 -4.25
CA ILE A 121 -2.42 5.23 -2.99
C ILE A 121 -3.69 4.43 -2.78
N THR A 122 -4.86 5.07 -2.90
CA THR A 122 -6.16 4.40 -2.80
C THR A 122 -6.30 3.28 -3.84
N SER A 123 -5.84 3.52 -5.07
CA SER A 123 -5.82 2.48 -6.12
C SER A 123 -4.96 1.28 -5.75
N ASN A 124 -3.76 1.52 -5.18
CA ASN A 124 -2.88 0.46 -4.72
C ASN A 124 -3.48 -0.33 -3.54
N VAL A 125 -4.14 0.35 -2.59
CA VAL A 125 -4.88 -0.31 -1.49
C VAL A 125 -5.96 -1.24 -2.03
N LEU A 126 -6.72 -0.79 -3.04
CA LEU A 126 -7.77 -1.60 -3.67
C LEU A 126 -7.19 -2.84 -4.37
N LEU A 127 -6.09 -2.67 -5.12
CA LEU A 127 -5.40 -3.78 -5.80
C LEU A 127 -4.89 -4.82 -4.80
N LEU A 128 -4.24 -4.38 -3.74
CA LEU A 128 -3.76 -5.25 -2.65
C LEU A 128 -4.92 -5.99 -1.96
N SER A 129 -5.99 -5.28 -1.61
CA SER A 129 -7.17 -5.87 -0.95
C SER A 129 -7.85 -6.91 -1.85
N THR A 130 -7.94 -6.63 -3.15
CA THR A 130 -8.50 -7.55 -4.14
C THR A 130 -7.63 -8.79 -4.28
N PHE A 131 -6.31 -8.62 -4.39
CA PHE A 131 -5.35 -9.71 -4.43
C PHE A 131 -5.49 -10.62 -3.20
N LEU A 132 -5.55 -10.04 -2.00
CA LEU A 132 -5.74 -10.81 -0.77
C LEU A 132 -7.05 -11.60 -0.76
N GLY A 133 -8.13 -11.01 -1.25
CA GLY A 133 -9.43 -11.68 -1.40
C GLY A 133 -9.40 -12.85 -2.39
N GLU A 134 -8.68 -12.70 -3.50
CA GLU A 134 -8.45 -13.77 -4.48
C GLU A 134 -7.70 -14.95 -3.85
N ILE A 135 -6.58 -14.68 -3.16
CA ILE A 135 -5.80 -15.73 -2.47
C ILE A 135 -6.64 -16.44 -1.42
N SER A 136 -7.34 -15.68 -0.57
CA SER A 136 -8.18 -16.25 0.50
C SER A 136 -9.26 -17.17 -0.08
N SER A 137 -9.89 -16.77 -1.19
CA SER A 137 -10.93 -17.57 -1.85
C SER A 137 -10.38 -18.88 -2.42
N GLN A 138 -9.15 -18.86 -2.94
CA GLN A 138 -8.47 -20.05 -3.44
C GLN A 138 -8.16 -21.03 -2.31
N ILE A 139 -7.57 -20.54 -1.21
CA ILE A 139 -7.28 -21.35 -0.02
C ILE A 139 -8.56 -22.04 0.50
N ILE A 140 -9.66 -21.30 0.63
CA ILE A 140 -10.94 -21.84 1.08
C ILE A 140 -11.46 -22.93 0.12
N THR A 141 -11.32 -22.71 -1.18
CA THR A 141 -11.78 -23.66 -2.20
C THR A 141 -10.97 -24.95 -2.16
N GLU A 142 -9.66 -24.86 -1.99
CA GLU A 142 -8.77 -26.03 -1.86
C GLU A 142 -9.05 -26.81 -0.57
N ALA A 143 -9.21 -26.11 0.56
CA ALA A 143 -9.58 -26.74 1.82
C ALA A 143 -10.91 -27.49 1.72
N LYS A 144 -11.93 -26.88 1.10
CA LYS A 144 -13.22 -27.52 0.88
C LYS A 144 -13.10 -28.80 0.04
N ARG A 145 -12.34 -28.76 -1.05
CA ARG A 145 -12.09 -29.94 -1.89
C ARG A 145 -11.42 -31.07 -1.10
N GLY A 146 -10.44 -30.73 -0.24
CA GLY A 146 -9.78 -31.72 0.63
C GLY A 146 -10.76 -32.38 1.59
N ILE A 147 -11.65 -31.60 2.22
CA ILE A 147 -12.70 -32.12 3.12
C ILE A 147 -13.67 -33.03 2.37
N ASP A 148 -14.15 -32.60 1.18
CA ASP A 148 -15.09 -33.38 0.37
C ASP A 148 -14.50 -34.75 -0.03
N GLN A 149 -13.20 -34.78 -0.39
CA GLN A 149 -12.49 -36.02 -0.71
C GLN A 149 -12.34 -36.95 0.50
N LEU A 150 -12.09 -36.40 1.70
CA LEU A 150 -11.99 -37.20 2.93
C LEU A 150 -13.34 -37.81 3.31
N ASN A 151 -14.43 -37.02 3.21
CA ASN A 151 -15.78 -37.49 3.48
C ASN A 151 -16.19 -38.61 2.52
N GLN A 152 -15.84 -38.49 1.22
CA GLN A 152 -16.16 -39.53 0.24
C GLN A 152 -15.41 -40.84 0.53
N LYS A 153 -14.13 -40.77 0.89
CA LYS A 153 -13.35 -41.96 1.27
C LYS A 153 -13.86 -42.65 2.54
N GLN A 154 -14.40 -41.89 3.50
CA GLN A 154 -15.00 -42.46 4.71
C GLN A 154 -16.31 -43.18 4.39
N ASN A 155 -17.15 -42.61 3.54
CA ASN A 155 -18.41 -43.23 3.12
C ASN A 155 -18.19 -44.50 2.27
N ASP A 156 -17.10 -44.58 1.52
CA ASP A 156 -16.75 -45.78 0.73
C ASP A 156 -16.16 -46.92 1.61
N GLN A 157 -15.85 -46.67 2.89
CA GLN A 157 -15.27 -47.63 3.82
C GLN A 157 -16.27 -48.18 4.87
N GLU A 158 -17.52 -47.70 4.88
CA GLU A 158 -18.65 -48.24 5.66
C GLU A 158 -19.53 -49.18 4.82
#